data_AF-A0A6A6BZ65-F1
#
_entry.id   AF-A0A6A6BZ65-F1
#
_cell.length_a   1.000
_cell.length_b   1.000
_cell.length_c   1.000
_cell.angle_alpha   90.00
_cell.angle_beta   90.00
_cell.angle_gamma   90.00
#
_symmetry.space_group_name_H-M   'P 1'
#
loop_
_entity.id
_entity.type
_entity.pdbx_description
1 polymer ?
#
loop_
_entity_poly.entity_id
_entity_poly.type
_entity_poly.pdbx_seq_one_letter_code
_entity_poly.pdbx_strand_id
1 'polypeptide(L)'
;MCQICAVKDIVTKDRWPKPLETQKKDITFLIDTIHDEFQSYQKLKHNSASSPPPDSLLDLLRMLSQQFDVLEADREAWWSSPKKRALRQRLEQECDQRKLSDLHKINNTATSSIEALSAKLGQFTKWSLGMKGGMWELENASKVTSAVKTE
;
A
#
# COMPACT_ATOMS: atom_id res chain seq x y z
N MET A 1 -9.22 -1.95 16.29
CA MET A 1 -8.89 -2.42 14.92
C MET A 1 -7.47 -1.99 14.61
N CYS A 2 -6.59 -2.90 14.17
CA CYS A 2 -5.19 -2.56 13.89
C CYS A 2 -5.09 -1.63 12.67
N GLN A 3 -4.22 -0.62 12.70
CA GLN A 3 -4.07 0.34 11.60
C GLN A 3 -3.65 -0.34 10.29
N ILE A 4 -2.90 -1.46 10.35
CA ILE A 4 -2.56 -2.24 9.14
C ILE A 4 -3.79 -2.98 8.56
N CYS A 5 -4.73 -3.42 9.40
CA CYS A 5 -5.95 -4.07 8.91
C CYS A 5 -6.87 -3.09 8.19
N ALA A 6 -6.83 -1.80 8.53
CA ALA A 6 -7.56 -0.77 7.78
C ALA A 6 -7.08 -0.64 6.32
N VAL A 7 -5.84 -1.06 6.01
CA VAL A 7 -5.33 -1.17 4.64
C VAL A 7 -6.12 -2.23 3.87
N LYS A 8 -6.41 -3.37 4.50
CA LYS A 8 -7.18 -4.48 3.89
C LYS A 8 -8.61 -4.08 3.54
N ASP A 9 -9.22 -3.23 4.37
CA ASP A 9 -10.55 -2.68 4.10
C ASP A 9 -10.57 -1.82 2.82
N ILE A 10 -9.50 -1.04 2.58
CA ILE A 10 -9.37 -0.22 1.36
C ILE A 10 -9.22 -1.13 0.13
N VAL A 11 -8.37 -2.16 0.21
CA VAL A 11 -8.12 -3.10 -0.90
C VAL A 11 -9.40 -3.83 -1.33
N THR A 12 -10.25 -4.19 -0.36
CA THR A 12 -11.43 -5.04 -0.61
C THR A 12 -12.69 -4.26 -0.97
N LYS A 13 -12.76 -2.97 -0.63
CA LYS A 13 -13.96 -2.14 -0.81
C LYS A 13 -14.21 -1.70 -2.25
N ASP A 14 -13.17 -1.23 -2.94
CA ASP A 14 -13.33 -0.56 -4.23
C ASP A 14 -13.02 -1.47 -5.41
N ARG A 15 -13.77 -1.30 -6.51
CA ARG A 15 -13.51 -2.02 -7.75
C ARG A 15 -12.35 -1.37 -8.50
N TRP A 16 -11.34 -2.17 -8.80
CA TRP A 16 -10.14 -1.74 -9.50
C TRP A 16 -10.16 -2.20 -10.97
N PRO A 17 -9.30 -1.63 -11.82
CA PRO A 17 -9.01 -2.21 -13.12
C PRO A 17 -8.62 -3.68 -13.00
N LYS A 18 -9.05 -4.52 -13.96
CA LYS A 18 -8.77 -5.96 -13.96
C LYS A 18 -7.31 -6.34 -13.70
N PRO A 19 -6.28 -5.64 -14.25
CA PRO A 19 -4.89 -5.96 -13.95
C PRO A 19 -4.58 -5.84 -12.46
N LEU A 20 -5.09 -4.79 -11.80
CA LEU A 20 -4.86 -4.52 -10.37
C LEU A 20 -5.65 -5.47 -9.46
N GLU A 21 -6.82 -5.94 -9.89
CA GLU A 21 -7.62 -6.90 -9.13
C GLU A 21 -6.84 -8.19 -8.79
N THR A 22 -5.90 -8.59 -9.66
CA THR A 22 -5.08 -9.78 -9.42
C THR A 22 -4.14 -9.63 -8.22
N GLN A 23 -3.71 -8.40 -7.91
CA GLN A 23 -2.77 -8.10 -6.84
C GLN A 23 -3.43 -7.98 -5.47
N LYS A 24 -4.76 -7.83 -5.41
CA LYS A 24 -5.49 -7.69 -4.14
C LYS A 24 -5.27 -8.87 -3.21
N LYS A 25 -5.20 -10.08 -3.76
CA LYS A 25 -4.98 -11.30 -2.98
C LYS A 25 -3.60 -11.28 -2.33
N ASP A 26 -2.58 -10.91 -3.08
CA ASP A 26 -1.19 -10.88 -2.62
C ASP A 26 -0.99 -9.80 -1.55
N ILE A 27 -1.56 -8.61 -1.78
CA ILE A 27 -1.55 -7.51 -0.79
C ILE A 27 -2.29 -7.91 0.49
N THR A 28 -3.45 -8.57 0.36
CA THR A 28 -4.22 -9.03 1.51
C THR A 28 -3.43 -10.06 2.33
N PHE A 29 -2.78 -11.01 1.66
CA PHE A 29 -1.93 -12.00 2.30
C PHE A 29 -0.74 -11.35 3.04
N LEU A 30 -0.11 -10.36 2.41
CA LEU A 30 0.99 -9.62 3.02
C LEU A 30 0.54 -8.84 4.25
N ILE A 31 -0.64 -8.21 4.22
CA ILE A 31 -1.23 -7.51 5.37
C ILE A 31 -1.51 -8.48 6.52
N ASP A 32 -2.06 -9.66 6.24
CA ASP A 32 -2.33 -10.67 7.26
C ASP A 32 -1.02 -11.16 7.90
N THR A 33 0.02 -11.37 7.10
CA THR A 33 1.37 -11.75 7.60
C THR A 33 1.96 -10.65 8.48
N ILE A 34 1.90 -9.38 8.05
CA ILE A 34 2.36 -8.22 8.83
C ILE A 34 1.58 -8.11 10.15
N HIS A 35 0.28 -8.37 10.12
CA HIS A 35 -0.57 -8.32 11.30
C HIS A 35 -0.12 -9.32 12.36
N ASP A 36 0.08 -10.58 11.97
CA ASP A 36 0.48 -11.66 12.87
C ASP A 36 1.86 -11.39 13.49
N GLU A 37 2.80 -10.90 12.67
CA GLU A 37 4.14 -10.56 13.14
C GLU A 37 4.12 -9.34 14.06
N PHE A 38 3.34 -8.31 13.72
CA PHE A 38 3.18 -7.13 14.56
C PHE A 38 2.52 -7.47 15.90
N GLN A 39 1.52 -8.35 15.93
CA GLN A 39 0.93 -8.83 17.19
C GLN A 39 1.96 -9.56 18.05
N SER A 40 2.80 -10.39 17.43
CA SER A 40 3.87 -11.11 18.13
C SER A 40 4.89 -10.13 18.73
N TYR A 41 5.30 -9.12 17.95
CA TYR A 41 6.15 -8.04 18.43
C TYR A 41 5.50 -7.23 19.57
N GLN A 42 4.21 -6.90 19.49
CA GLN A 42 3.52 -6.18 20.57
C GLN A 42 3.52 -6.96 21.89
N LYS A 43 3.29 -8.28 21.84
CA LYS A 43 3.34 -9.14 23.03
C LYS A 43 4.73 -9.15 23.65
N LEU A 44 5.78 -9.21 22.82
CA LEU A 44 7.17 -9.13 23.28
C LEU A 44 7.49 -7.77 23.88
N LYS A 45 7.13 -6.68 23.19
CA LYS A 45 7.36 -5.30 23.66
C LYS A 45 6.67 -5.00 24.99
N HIS A 46 5.48 -5.56 25.22
CA HIS A 46 4.79 -5.46 26.50
C HIS A 46 5.61 -6.09 27.64
N ASN A 47 6.32 -7.18 27.36
CA ASN A 47 7.15 -7.90 28.33
C ASN A 47 8.58 -7.34 28.42
N SER A 48 9.07 -6.67 27.37
CA SER A 48 10.39 -6.04 27.28
C SER A 48 10.32 -4.69 26.56
N ALA A 49 10.20 -3.62 27.33
CA ALA A 49 9.88 -2.27 26.84
C ALA A 49 10.88 -1.65 25.84
N SER A 50 12.08 -2.22 25.70
CA SER A 50 13.17 -1.69 24.87
C SER A 50 13.47 -2.53 23.61
N SER A 51 12.63 -3.50 23.25
CA SER A 51 12.88 -4.31 22.05
C SER A 51 12.60 -3.50 20.77
N PRO A 52 13.56 -3.38 19.85
CA PRO A 52 13.30 -2.78 18.53
C PRO A 52 12.35 -3.67 17.70
N PRO A 53 11.68 -3.10 16.67
CA PRO A 53 10.93 -3.90 15.71
C PRO A 53 11.82 -4.98 15.06
N PRO A 54 11.34 -6.22 14.88
CA PRO A 54 12.08 -7.26 14.17
C PRO A 54 12.38 -6.87 12.72
N ASP A 55 13.55 -7.23 12.21
CA ASP A 55 13.94 -6.94 10.82
C ASP A 55 12.96 -7.57 9.81
N SER A 56 12.44 -8.76 10.09
CA SER A 56 11.42 -9.43 9.27
C SER A 56 10.14 -8.59 9.13
N LEU A 57 9.66 -7.97 10.21
CA LEU A 57 8.51 -7.06 10.16
C LEU A 57 8.82 -5.84 9.29
N LEU A 58 10.03 -5.29 9.38
CA LEU A 58 10.46 -4.17 8.56
C LEU A 58 10.54 -4.54 7.07
N ASP A 59 11.03 -5.73 6.76
CA ASP A 59 11.13 -6.23 5.39
C ASP A 59 9.75 -6.49 4.78
N LEU A 60 8.79 -7.03 5.55
CA LEU A 60 7.41 -7.17 5.09
C LEU A 60 6.76 -5.81 4.80
N LEU A 61 7.00 -4.80 5.64
CA LEU A 61 6.48 -3.45 5.43
C LEU A 61 7.10 -2.77 4.21
N ARG A 62 8.40 -2.98 3.95
CA ARG A 62 9.08 -2.52 2.73
C ARG A 62 8.52 -3.21 1.50
N MET A 63 8.32 -4.53 1.57
CA MET A 63 7.69 -5.30 0.50
C MET A 63 6.28 -4.78 0.19
N LEU A 64 5.51 -4.44 1.22
CA LEU A 64 4.17 -3.86 1.06
C LEU A 64 4.22 -2.49 0.39
N SER A 65 5.18 -1.64 0.77
CA SER A 65 5.41 -0.35 0.12
C SER A 65 5.73 -0.53 -1.37
N GLN A 66 6.65 -1.44 -1.70
CA GLN A 66 7.02 -1.73 -3.09
C GLN A 66 5.84 -2.27 -3.91
N GLN A 67 4.98 -3.08 -3.30
CA GLN A 67 3.75 -3.54 -3.97
C GLN A 67 2.79 -2.39 -4.29
N PHE A 68 2.75 -1.34 -3.47
CA PHE A 68 1.95 -0.15 -3.79
C PHE A 68 2.54 0.66 -4.95
N ASP A 69 3.87 0.74 -5.05
CA ASP A 69 4.53 1.37 -6.19
C ASP A 69 4.28 0.60 -7.49
N VAL A 70 4.30 -0.74 -7.42
CA VAL A 70 3.94 -1.62 -8.55
C VAL A 70 2.48 -1.43 -8.95
N LEU A 71 1.55 -1.34 -7.99
CA LEU A 71 0.14 -1.05 -8.25
C LEU A 71 -0.05 0.26 -9.03
N GLU A 72 0.66 1.31 -8.63
CA GLU A 72 0.59 2.62 -9.30
C GLU A 72 1.15 2.55 -10.72
N ALA A 73 2.28 1.86 -10.90
CA ALA A 73 2.87 1.64 -12.22
C ALA A 73 1.92 0.86 -13.14
N ASP A 74 1.28 -0.19 -12.63
CA ASP A 74 0.33 -1.01 -13.40
C ASP A 74 -0.97 -0.26 -13.70
N ARG A 75 -1.43 0.60 -12.78
CA ARG A 75 -2.57 1.50 -13.02
C ARG A 75 -2.26 2.44 -14.19
N GLU A 76 -1.09 3.06 -14.15
CA GLU A 76 -0.67 4.01 -15.19
C GLU A 76 -0.46 3.29 -16.53
N ALA A 77 0.18 2.12 -16.54
CA ALA A 77 0.34 1.30 -17.73
C ALA A 77 -1.01 0.90 -18.34
N TRP A 78 -1.98 0.53 -17.49
CA TRP A 78 -3.35 0.25 -17.93
C TRP A 78 -4.01 1.47 -18.57
N TRP A 79 -3.95 2.63 -17.91
CA TRP A 79 -4.63 3.85 -18.35
C TRP A 79 -4.03 4.45 -19.62
N SER A 80 -2.71 4.45 -19.72
CA SER A 80 -1.93 4.96 -20.86
C SER A 80 -1.85 3.98 -22.04
N SER A 81 -2.24 2.71 -21.86
CA SER A 81 -2.14 1.69 -22.89
C SER A 81 -2.83 2.10 -24.22
N PRO A 82 -2.25 1.73 -25.39
CA PRO A 82 -2.86 2.02 -26.68
C PRO A 82 -4.29 1.52 -26.79
N LYS A 83 -4.58 0.34 -26.22
CA LYS A 83 -5.92 -0.25 -26.19
C LYS A 83 -6.92 0.62 -25.42
N LYS A 84 -6.55 1.15 -24.25
CA LYS A 84 -7.44 2.03 -23.48
C LYS A 84 -7.57 3.41 -24.10
N ARG A 85 -6.51 3.96 -24.68
CA ARG A 85 -6.57 5.21 -25.43
C ARG A 85 -7.52 5.10 -26.63
N ALA A 86 -7.41 4.04 -27.43
CA ALA A 86 -8.29 3.80 -28.57
C ALA A 86 -9.75 3.59 -28.14
N LEU A 87 -10.00 2.92 -27.00
CA LEU A 87 -11.34 2.79 -26.44
C LEU A 87 -11.94 4.15 -26.07
N ARG A 88 -11.18 5.02 -25.39
CA ARG A 88 -11.67 6.37 -25.04
C ARG A 88 -12.00 7.19 -26.28
N GLN A 89 -11.12 7.20 -27.28
CA GLN A 89 -11.35 7.86 -28.57
C GLN A 89 -12.61 7.36 -29.27
N ARG A 90 -12.85 6.04 -29.26
CA ARG A 90 -14.08 5.46 -29.82
C ARG A 90 -15.32 5.93 -29.08
N LEU A 91 -15.31 5.88 -27.75
CA LEU A 91 -16.45 6.32 -26.94
C LEU A 91 -16.76 7.82 -27.12
N GLU A 92 -15.72 8.65 -27.31
CA GLU A 92 -15.85 10.06 -27.66
C GLU A 92 -16.53 10.23 -29.03
N GLN A 93 -16.10 9.48 -30.04
CA GLN A 93 -16.68 9.50 -31.39
C GLN A 93 -18.13 9.00 -31.42
N GLU A 94 -18.46 8.00 -30.58
CA GLU A 94 -19.81 7.44 -30.42
C GLU A 94 -20.71 8.31 -29.52
N CYS A 95 -20.20 9.41 -28.96
CA CYS A 95 -20.89 10.26 -27.98
C CYS A 95 -21.38 9.49 -26.72
N ASP A 96 -20.76 8.35 -26.38
CA ASP A 96 -21.11 7.54 -25.21
C ASP A 96 -20.46 8.09 -23.93
N GLN A 97 -20.95 9.26 -23.52
CA GLN A 97 -20.44 10.00 -22.36
C GLN A 97 -20.58 9.22 -21.05
N ARG A 98 -21.57 8.34 -20.95
CA ARG A 98 -21.80 7.52 -19.75
C ARG A 98 -20.66 6.54 -19.55
N LYS A 99 -20.32 5.73 -20.57
CA LYS A 99 -19.22 4.76 -20.46
C LYS A 99 -17.87 5.45 -20.32
N LEU A 100 -17.68 6.61 -20.96
CA LEU A 100 -16.46 7.39 -20.79
C LEU A 100 -16.32 7.86 -19.33
N SER A 101 -17.37 8.45 -18.76
CA SER A 101 -17.40 8.87 -17.35
C SER A 101 -17.13 7.70 -16.38
N ASP A 102 -17.75 6.55 -16.61
CA ASP A 102 -17.52 5.34 -15.81
C ASP A 102 -16.04 4.90 -15.84
N LEU A 103 -15.38 4.96 -17.01
CA LEU A 103 -13.96 4.65 -17.13
C LEU A 103 -13.07 5.61 -16.34
N HIS A 104 -13.34 6.92 -16.40
CA HIS A 104 -12.63 7.91 -15.61
C HIS A 104 -12.85 7.70 -14.11
N LYS A 105 -14.07 7.38 -13.70
CA LYS A 105 -14.43 7.10 -12.31
C LYS A 105 -13.65 5.91 -11.76
N ILE A 106 -13.52 4.83 -12.53
CA ILE A 106 -12.71 3.65 -12.16
C ILE A 106 -11.25 4.04 -11.97
N ASN A 107 -10.65 4.78 -12.92
CA ASN A 107 -9.26 5.22 -12.81
C ASN A 107 -9.03 6.07 -11.55
N ASN A 108 -9.86 7.10 -11.35
CA ASN A 108 -9.72 8.01 -10.23
C ASN A 108 -9.90 7.30 -8.89
N THR A 109 -10.84 6.35 -8.81
CA THR A 109 -11.06 5.55 -7.61
C THR A 109 -9.85 4.66 -7.31
N ALA A 110 -9.22 4.07 -8.33
CA ALA A 110 -7.99 3.30 -8.15
C ALA A 110 -6.83 4.19 -7.65
N THR A 111 -6.63 5.37 -8.24
CA THR A 111 -5.62 6.34 -7.77
C THR A 111 -5.84 6.72 -6.31
N SER A 112 -7.06 7.14 -5.94
CA SER A 112 -7.37 7.50 -4.55
C SER A 112 -7.24 6.32 -3.58
N SER A 113 -7.52 5.09 -4.03
CA SER A 113 -7.31 3.89 -3.23
C SER A 113 -5.82 3.68 -2.95
N ILE A 114 -4.97 3.73 -3.97
CA ILE A 114 -3.52 3.52 -3.84
C ILE A 114 -2.89 4.58 -2.92
N GLU A 115 -3.27 5.86 -3.10
CA GLU A 115 -2.83 6.94 -2.21
C GLU A 115 -3.24 6.69 -0.75
N ALA A 116 -4.47 6.22 -0.53
CA ALA A 116 -4.97 5.89 0.80
C ALA A 116 -4.21 4.70 1.43
N LEU A 117 -3.83 3.69 0.64
CA LEU A 117 -3.01 2.56 1.11
C LEU A 117 -1.64 3.04 1.59
N SER A 118 -0.94 3.84 0.78
CA SER A 118 0.36 4.41 1.13
C SER A 118 0.28 5.32 2.36
N ALA A 119 -0.76 6.16 2.45
CA ALA A 119 -1.00 7.01 3.61
C ALA A 119 -1.24 6.19 4.89
N LYS A 120 -1.98 5.07 4.79
CA LYS A 120 -2.24 4.19 5.93
C LYS A 120 -1.00 3.43 6.38
N LEU A 121 -0.17 2.99 5.45
CA LEU A 121 1.14 2.41 5.78
C LEU A 121 2.03 3.42 6.50
N GLY A 122 2.09 4.66 6.01
CA GLY A 122 2.82 5.76 6.69
C GLY A 122 2.27 6.08 8.09
N GLN A 123 0.96 6.02 8.29
CA GLN A 123 0.35 6.15 9.62
C GLN A 123 0.74 4.98 10.53
N PHE A 124 0.75 3.76 10.01
CA PHE A 124 1.15 2.58 10.77
C PHE A 124 2.62 2.66 11.21
N THR A 125 3.55 2.97 10.30
CA THR A 125 4.98 3.08 10.64
C THR A 125 5.23 4.15 11.69
N LYS A 126 4.61 5.33 11.53
CA LYS A 126 4.77 6.42 12.49
C LYS A 126 4.16 6.13 13.86
N TRP A 127 2.89 5.72 13.89
CA TRP A 127 2.13 5.67 15.15
C TRP A 127 2.15 4.31 15.82
N SER A 128 2.34 3.22 15.07
CA SER A 128 2.34 1.86 15.61
C SER A 128 3.77 1.36 15.90
N LEU A 129 4.75 1.73 15.06
CA LEU A 129 6.16 1.38 15.27
C LEU A 129 6.99 2.47 15.94
N GLY A 130 6.49 3.71 16.01
CA GLY A 130 7.21 4.83 16.62
C GLY A 130 8.31 5.42 15.75
N MET A 131 8.31 5.13 14.44
CA MET A 131 9.25 5.68 13.48
C MET A 131 8.89 7.13 13.18
N LYS A 132 9.57 8.09 13.84
CA LYS A 132 9.27 9.52 13.72
C LYS A 132 9.49 10.04 12.29
N GLY A 133 10.41 9.44 11.53
CA GLY A 133 10.63 9.70 10.11
C GLY A 133 9.66 8.97 9.18
N GLY A 134 8.74 8.16 9.71
CA GLY A 134 7.73 7.44 8.94
C GLY A 134 8.35 6.47 7.92
N MET A 135 7.92 6.58 6.66
CA MET A 135 8.40 5.72 5.56
C MET A 135 9.90 5.90 5.27
N TRP A 136 10.42 7.12 5.40
CA TRP A 136 11.86 7.37 5.18
C TRP A 136 12.73 6.60 6.19
N GLU A 137 12.28 6.54 7.45
CA GLU A 137 12.96 5.78 8.50
C GLU A 137 12.82 4.28 8.28
N LEU A 138 11.67 3.79 7.79
CA LEU A 138 11.50 2.39 7.40
C LEU A 138 12.48 1.97 6.30
N GLU A 139 12.62 2.79 5.25
CA GLU A 139 13.55 2.55 4.13
C GLU A 139 15.02 2.59 4.58
N ASN A 140 15.34 3.40 5.59
CA ASN A 140 16.70 3.60 6.08
C ASN A 140 16.96 2.95 7.45
N ALA A 141 16.12 2.02 7.92
CA ALA A 141 16.16 1.54 9.30
C ALA A 141 17.51 0.90 9.69
N SER A 142 18.26 0.34 8.74
CA SER A 142 19.63 -0.16 8.93
C SER A 142 20.64 0.95 9.27
N LYS A 143 20.45 2.15 8.72
CA LYS A 143 21.29 3.34 9.00
C LYS A 143 20.92 3.97 10.35
N VAL A 144 19.64 3.94 10.72
CA VAL A 144 19.14 4.53 11.98
C VAL A 144 19.53 3.67 13.20
N THR A 145 19.45 2.34 13.09
CA THR A 145 19.93 1.42 14.15
C THR A 145 21.46 1.46 14.33
N SER A 146 22.21 1.81 13.29
CA SER A 146 23.67 1.98 13.35
C SER A 146 24.08 3.24 14.12
N ALA A 147 23.28 4.30 14.08
CA ALA A 147 23.58 5.57 14.76
C ALA A 147 23.44 5.48 16.29
N VAL A 148 22.53 4.64 16.79
CA VAL A 148 22.25 4.49 18.23
C VAL A 148 23.30 3.64 18.97
N LYS A 149 24.14 2.87 18.25
CA LYS A 149 25.16 2.00 18.86
C LYS A 149 26.50 2.69 19.12
N THR A 150 26.61 4.00 18.89
CA THR A 150 27.87 4.76 18.95
C THR A 150 27.95 5.81 20.06
N GLU A 151 27.08 5.75 21.06
CA GLU A 151 27.18 6.57 22.28
C GLU A 151 27.55 5.75 23.50
#